data_AF-A0A1I9GBX0-F1
#
_entry.id   AF-A0A1I9GBX0-F1
#
_cell.length_a   1.000
_cell.length_b   1.000
_cell.length_c   1.000
_cell.angle_alpha   90.00
_cell.angle_beta   90.00
_cell.angle_gamma   90.00
#
_symmetry.space_group_name_H-M   'P 1'
#
loop_
_entity.id
_entity.type
_entity.pdbx_description
1 polymer ?
#
loop_
_entity_poly.entity_id
_entity_poly.type
_entity_poly.pdbx_seq_one_letter_code
_entity_poly.pdbx_strand_id
1 'polypeptide(L)'
;MVYGLTAGNVRVTDLKAAPIPPPMCQYELTFPNIVCEIAQYNDSAAFLLADHSLLAYKLREGKFEEYAEYDTTDLSQDCICYNLCLNNSNQLSAIIASSHYSICNLNLKNMNCKESICLYSTEKPLIWHSHMTNGFILQRIDGEWFSIKENKDKHCYLETGILFETGSALCHCHYSRTKDIIFGISKTNDLVVNGRPFFKYVGSYTADEDYLLTVTFDSHSSSSKLQIAELKDILTTDKQISYKSSRAIERGAMLIGYETGGTRVWLQMPRGNLETIHLKELLLNKLKKLLNDLHFKDAAVIMKKHRI
;
A
#
# COMPACT_ATOMS: atom_id res chain seq x y z
N MET A 1 4.43 -0.34 -8.90
CA MET A 1 5.83 0.03 -9.21
C MET A 1 6.47 0.56 -7.95
N VAL A 2 7.78 0.84 -7.96
CA VAL A 2 8.45 1.53 -6.86
C VAL A 2 8.86 2.92 -7.34
N TYR A 3 8.68 3.90 -6.46
CA TYR A 3 8.99 5.30 -6.69
C TYR A 3 10.11 5.75 -5.76
N GLY A 4 11.12 6.40 -6.31
CA GLY A 4 12.13 7.13 -5.57
C GLY A 4 11.91 8.62 -5.73
N LEU A 5 11.66 9.33 -4.64
CA LEU A 5 11.52 10.79 -4.65
C LEU A 5 12.90 11.44 -4.61
N THR A 6 13.15 12.35 -5.54
CA THR A 6 14.30 13.26 -5.56
C THR A 6 13.78 14.68 -5.73
N ALA A 7 14.57 15.71 -5.39
CA ALA A 7 14.10 17.10 -5.42
C ALA A 7 13.61 17.52 -6.83
N GLY A 8 12.29 17.46 -7.06
CA GLY A 8 11.62 17.78 -8.32
C GLY A 8 11.46 16.63 -9.33
N ASN A 9 12.05 15.45 -9.09
CA ASN A 9 11.96 14.30 -9.99
C ASN A 9 11.50 13.03 -9.26
N VAL A 10 10.71 12.21 -9.93
CA VAL A 10 10.32 10.87 -9.47
C VAL A 10 10.98 9.81 -10.33
N ARG A 11 11.80 8.98 -9.69
CA ARG A 11 12.41 7.79 -10.28
C ARG A 11 11.43 6.64 -10.25
N VAL A 12 11.16 6.02 -11.39
CA VAL A 12 10.22 4.90 -11.50
C VAL A 12 10.96 3.62 -11.85
N THR A 13 10.67 2.54 -11.11
CA THR A 13 11.17 1.20 -11.39
C THR A 13 10.03 0.19 -11.33
N ASP A 14 9.78 -0.54 -12.42
CA ASP A 14 8.93 -1.71 -12.40
C ASP A 14 9.74 -2.95 -12.01
N LEU A 15 9.63 -3.36 -10.75
CA LEU A 15 10.30 -4.54 -10.22
C LEU A 15 9.89 -5.84 -10.92
N LYS A 16 8.72 -5.88 -11.57
CA LYS A 16 8.30 -7.04 -12.37
C LYS A 16 9.11 -7.16 -13.65
N ALA A 17 9.45 -6.03 -14.28
CA ALA A 17 10.30 -6.00 -15.46
C ALA A 17 11.77 -6.23 -15.07
N ALA A 18 12.31 -5.42 -14.17
CA ALA A 18 13.68 -5.56 -13.68
C ALA A 18 13.88 -4.91 -12.29
N PRO A 19 14.56 -5.58 -11.33
CA PRO A 19 14.91 -4.99 -10.05
C PRO A 19 16.14 -4.08 -10.18
N ILE A 20 15.98 -2.93 -10.85
CA ILE A 20 17.05 -1.94 -11.03
C ILE A 20 17.45 -1.35 -9.66
N PRO A 21 18.72 -1.45 -9.23
CA PRO A 21 19.12 -1.02 -7.90
C PRO A 21 19.22 0.52 -7.81
N PRO A 22 18.85 1.12 -6.66
CA PRO A 22 19.19 2.51 -6.36
C PRO A 22 20.69 2.78 -6.47
N PRO A 23 21.14 3.96 -6.94
CA PRO A 23 20.32 5.12 -7.29
C PRO A 23 19.70 5.08 -8.69
N MET A 24 19.97 4.04 -9.50
CA MET A 24 19.46 3.93 -10.87
C MET A 24 17.95 3.66 -10.89
N CYS A 25 17.31 3.95 -12.01
CA CYS A 25 15.89 3.70 -12.24
C CYS A 25 15.63 3.37 -13.72
N GLN A 26 14.40 2.97 -14.03
CA GLN A 26 14.01 2.66 -15.41
C GLN A 26 13.77 3.91 -16.25
N TYR A 27 13.11 4.90 -15.65
CA TYR A 27 12.93 6.24 -16.21
C TYR A 27 12.62 7.24 -15.09
N GLU A 28 12.78 8.53 -15.38
CA GLU A 28 12.47 9.63 -14.48
C GLU A 28 11.28 10.43 -15.03
N LEU A 29 10.43 10.88 -14.12
CA LEU A 29 9.38 11.86 -14.37
C LEU A 29 9.81 13.18 -13.74
N THR A 30 9.74 14.27 -14.49
CA THR A 30 10.08 15.61 -14.02
C THR A 30 8.82 16.40 -13.74
N PHE A 31 8.79 17.04 -12.58
CA PHE A 31 7.65 17.80 -12.10
C PHE A 31 8.02 19.28 -11.97
N PRO A 32 7.05 20.20 -12.12
CA PRO A 32 7.29 21.63 -11.94
C PRO A 32 7.67 21.99 -10.50
N ASN A 33 7.31 21.13 -9.53
CA ASN A 33 7.55 21.34 -8.11
C ASN A 33 7.83 20.01 -7.39
N ILE A 34 8.18 20.06 -6.11
CA ILE A 34 8.48 18.90 -5.28
C ILE A 34 7.23 18.03 -5.12
N VAL A 35 7.35 16.74 -5.44
CA VAL A 35 6.31 15.74 -5.19
C VAL A 35 6.31 15.39 -3.70
N CYS A 36 5.21 15.66 -3.02
CA CYS A 36 4.99 15.37 -1.61
C CYS A 36 4.44 13.96 -1.38
N GLU A 37 3.51 13.53 -2.25
CA GLU A 37 2.82 12.26 -2.09
C GLU A 37 2.44 11.64 -3.43
N ILE A 38 2.40 10.31 -3.47
CA ILE A 38 2.07 9.52 -4.66
C ILE A 38 1.00 8.50 -4.27
N ALA A 39 -0.10 8.46 -5.02
CA ALA A 39 -1.07 7.37 -4.98
C ALA A 39 -1.07 6.61 -6.31
N GLN A 40 -0.90 5.30 -6.28
CA GLN A 40 -0.99 4.44 -7.46
C GLN A 40 -2.10 3.41 -7.30
N TYR A 41 -2.88 3.22 -8.36
CA TYR A 41 -3.80 2.11 -8.50
C TYR A 41 -3.76 1.58 -9.94
N ASN A 42 -3.33 0.32 -10.09
CA ASN A 42 -3.09 -0.32 -11.38
C ASN A 42 -2.21 0.57 -12.30
N ASP A 43 -2.76 0.94 -13.46
CA ASP A 43 -2.11 1.72 -14.50
C ASP A 43 -2.32 3.22 -14.32
N SER A 44 -2.83 3.68 -13.17
CA SER A 44 -3.06 5.09 -12.88
C SER A 44 -2.27 5.51 -11.65
N ALA A 45 -1.68 6.70 -11.71
CA ALA A 45 -0.96 7.31 -10.60
C ALA A 45 -1.38 8.78 -10.46
N ALA A 46 -1.39 9.27 -9.24
CA ALA A 46 -1.63 10.67 -8.90
C ALA A 46 -0.47 11.18 -8.05
N PHE A 47 0.01 12.38 -8.36
CA PHE A 47 1.15 13.03 -7.74
C PHE A 47 0.71 14.36 -7.15
N LEU A 48 0.80 14.50 -5.83
CA LEU A 48 0.55 15.76 -5.13
C LEU A 48 1.86 16.53 -5.00
N LEU A 49 1.85 17.77 -5.46
CA LEU A 49 3.01 18.67 -5.39
C LEU A 49 2.93 19.61 -4.17
N ALA A 50 4.06 20.23 -3.85
CA ALA A 50 4.21 21.13 -2.71
C ALA A 50 3.42 22.46 -2.84
N ASP A 51 3.03 22.85 -4.05
CA ASP A 51 2.12 23.98 -4.31
C ASP A 51 0.63 23.57 -4.33
N HIS A 52 0.34 22.37 -3.81
CA HIS A 52 -0.96 21.72 -3.81
C HIS A 52 -1.46 21.24 -5.17
N SER A 53 -0.79 21.52 -6.28
CA SER A 53 -1.21 20.98 -7.58
C SER A 53 -1.18 19.45 -7.58
N LEU A 54 -2.15 18.86 -8.28
CA LEU A 54 -2.32 17.42 -8.33
C LEU A 54 -2.33 16.96 -9.79
N LEU A 55 -1.34 16.15 -10.15
CA LEU A 55 -1.15 15.65 -11.51
C LEU A 55 -1.49 14.17 -11.61
N ALA A 56 -2.25 13.79 -12.62
CA ALA A 56 -2.65 12.42 -12.87
C ALA A 56 -1.98 11.85 -14.11
N TYR A 57 -1.40 10.67 -13.95
CA TYR A 57 -0.64 9.95 -14.96
C TYR A 57 -1.24 8.57 -15.22
N LYS A 58 -1.11 8.10 -16.46
CA LYS A 58 -1.56 6.78 -16.88
C LYS A 58 -0.41 6.02 -17.53
N LEU A 59 -0.25 4.75 -17.18
CA LEU A 59 0.75 3.88 -17.75
C LEU A 59 0.35 3.53 -19.19
N ARG A 60 1.19 3.91 -20.15
CA ARG A 60 1.07 3.58 -21.57
C ARG A 60 2.42 3.10 -22.07
N GLU A 61 2.43 1.96 -22.75
CA GLU A 61 3.66 1.38 -23.34
C GLU A 61 4.84 1.26 -22.33
N GLY A 62 4.53 1.03 -21.05
CA GLY A 62 5.53 0.86 -19.99
C GLY A 62 6.10 2.17 -19.41
N LYS A 63 5.55 3.34 -19.77
CA LYS A 63 5.86 4.63 -19.16
C LYS A 63 4.61 5.37 -18.69
N PHE A 64 4.74 6.14 -17.63
CA PHE A 64 3.67 6.99 -17.14
C PHE A 64 3.62 8.27 -17.98
N GLU A 65 2.46 8.57 -18.52
CA GLU A 65 2.18 9.80 -19.27
C GLU A 65 1.08 10.59 -18.56
N GLU A 66 1.29 11.89 -18.44
CA GLU A 66 0.29 12.80 -17.88
C GLU A 66 -0.98 12.79 -18.74
N TYR A 67 -2.15 12.77 -18.10
CA TYR A 67 -3.42 12.86 -18.82
C TYR A 67 -4.40 13.86 -18.22
N ALA A 68 -4.17 14.32 -16.99
CA ALA A 68 -4.98 15.34 -16.36
C ALA A 68 -4.19 16.08 -15.27
N GLU A 69 -4.51 17.36 -15.11
CA GLU A 69 -4.10 18.21 -14.00
C GLU A 69 -5.37 18.65 -13.28
N TYR A 70 -5.34 18.55 -11.95
CA TYR A 70 -6.41 19.01 -11.09
C TYR A 70 -5.99 20.34 -10.47
N ASP A 71 -6.77 21.38 -10.81
CA ASP A 71 -6.61 22.72 -10.27
C ASP A 71 -7.12 22.74 -8.82
N THR A 72 -6.21 22.92 -7.86
CA THR A 72 -6.52 22.97 -6.42
C THR A 72 -6.87 24.37 -5.91
N THR A 73 -7.22 25.31 -6.79
CA THR A 73 -7.66 26.65 -6.38
C THR A 73 -8.94 26.66 -5.53
N ASP A 74 -9.69 25.56 -5.52
CA ASP A 74 -10.88 25.37 -4.70
C ASP A 74 -10.54 24.99 -3.24
N LEU A 75 -9.32 24.52 -2.98
CA LEU A 75 -8.84 24.23 -1.63
C LEU A 75 -8.34 25.53 -0.96
N SER A 76 -8.53 25.64 0.36
CA SER A 76 -8.05 26.81 1.08
C SER A 76 -6.51 26.88 1.06
N GLN A 77 -5.95 28.07 0.88
CA GLN A 77 -4.49 28.26 0.83
C GLN A 77 -3.76 27.77 2.10
N ASP A 78 -4.43 27.76 3.25
CA ASP A 78 -3.86 27.31 4.53
C ASP A 78 -4.12 25.82 4.84
N CYS A 79 -4.50 25.00 3.85
CA CYS A 79 -4.74 23.58 4.09
C CYS A 79 -3.52 22.69 3.81
N ILE A 80 -3.50 21.53 4.46
CA ILE A 80 -2.54 20.46 4.17
C ILE A 80 -3.33 19.29 3.58
N CYS A 81 -2.97 18.91 2.36
CA CYS A 81 -3.50 17.72 1.68
C CYS A 81 -2.53 16.55 1.87
N TYR A 82 -3.03 15.40 2.33
CA TYR A 82 -2.22 14.19 2.52
C TYR A 82 -3.07 12.91 2.50
N ASN A 83 -2.38 11.78 2.57
CA ASN A 83 -2.94 10.43 2.52
C ASN A 83 -3.79 10.19 1.26
N LEU A 84 -3.21 10.44 0.10
CA LEU A 84 -3.88 10.22 -1.19
C LEU A 84 -4.28 8.74 -1.35
N CYS A 85 -5.53 8.49 -1.70
CA CYS A 85 -6.04 7.16 -1.98
C CYS A 85 -6.73 7.13 -3.35
N LEU A 86 -6.16 6.37 -4.29
CA LEU A 86 -6.71 6.18 -5.62
C LEU A 86 -7.45 4.83 -5.68
N ASN A 87 -8.75 4.84 -5.98
CA ASN A 87 -9.56 3.61 -6.01
C ASN A 87 -9.75 3.04 -7.41
N ASN A 88 -9.86 3.94 -8.39
CA ASN A 88 -9.99 3.62 -9.80
C ASN A 88 -9.29 4.74 -10.58
N SER A 89 -9.28 4.66 -11.91
CA SER A 89 -8.61 5.66 -12.75
C SER A 89 -9.14 7.09 -12.60
N ASN A 90 -10.22 7.34 -11.84
CA ASN A 90 -10.91 8.64 -11.85
C ASN A 90 -11.33 9.16 -10.48
N GLN A 91 -11.37 8.32 -9.45
CA GLN A 91 -11.75 8.68 -8.09
C GLN A 91 -10.52 8.66 -7.21
N LEU A 92 -10.05 9.86 -6.90
CA LEU A 92 -9.00 10.10 -5.93
C LEU A 92 -9.63 10.71 -4.70
N SER A 93 -9.26 10.24 -3.53
CA SER A 93 -9.63 10.87 -2.26
C SER A 93 -8.41 11.29 -1.48
N ALA A 94 -8.55 12.34 -0.68
CA ALA A 94 -7.49 12.88 0.14
C ALA A 94 -8.03 13.34 1.50
N ILE A 95 -7.16 13.37 2.50
CA ILE A 95 -7.41 14.08 3.75
C ILE A 95 -6.94 15.52 3.57
N ILE A 96 -7.84 16.47 3.81
CA ILE A 96 -7.53 17.90 3.83
C ILE A 96 -7.68 18.38 5.27
N ALA A 97 -6.55 18.75 5.87
CA ALA A 97 -6.48 19.35 7.19
C ALA A 97 -6.40 20.87 7.09
N SER A 98 -7.32 21.56 7.75
CA SER A 98 -7.32 23.01 7.93
C SER A 98 -7.71 23.32 9.38
N SER A 99 -8.83 24.03 9.60
CA SER A 99 -9.47 24.10 10.92
C SER A 99 -10.16 22.79 11.31
N HIS A 100 -10.57 22.01 10.31
CA HIS A 100 -11.17 20.68 10.44
C HIS A 100 -10.43 19.70 9.54
N TYR A 101 -10.60 18.41 9.83
CA TYR A 101 -10.08 17.32 9.02
C TYR A 101 -11.21 16.78 8.15
N SER A 102 -11.06 16.91 6.85
CA SER A 102 -12.09 16.55 5.89
C SER A 102 -11.59 15.50 4.91
N ILE A 103 -12.47 14.56 4.54
CA ILE A 103 -12.24 13.65 3.42
C ILE A 103 -12.89 14.25 2.21
N CYS A 104 -12.09 14.57 1.18
CA CYS A 104 -12.61 15.07 -0.08
C CYS A 104 -12.37 14.10 -1.21
N ASN A 105 -13.31 14.07 -2.15
CA ASN A 105 -13.16 13.39 -3.42
C ASN A 105 -12.72 14.40 -4.49
N LEU A 106 -11.62 14.10 -5.15
CA LEU A 106 -11.00 14.85 -6.23
C LEU A 106 -11.26 14.08 -7.53
N ASN A 107 -12.17 14.58 -8.36
CA ASN A 107 -12.61 13.90 -9.57
C ASN A 107 -11.66 14.21 -10.74
N LEU A 108 -10.99 13.18 -11.28
CA LEU A 108 -9.98 13.35 -12.34
C LEU A 108 -10.57 13.32 -13.76
N LYS A 109 -11.89 13.08 -13.95
CA LYS A 109 -12.50 12.85 -15.28
C LYS A 109 -12.92 14.10 -16.04
N ASN A 110 -13.31 15.16 -15.35
CA ASN A 110 -13.96 16.29 -15.99
C ASN A 110 -13.03 17.49 -16.01
N MET A 111 -12.47 17.82 -17.18
CA MET A 111 -11.72 19.05 -17.43
C MET A 111 -12.52 20.36 -17.18
N ASN A 112 -13.73 20.29 -16.62
CA ASN A 112 -14.61 21.41 -16.31
C ASN A 112 -15.24 21.39 -14.89
N CYS A 113 -15.05 20.34 -14.07
CA CYS A 113 -15.62 20.31 -12.71
C CYS A 113 -14.54 20.60 -11.68
N LYS A 114 -14.45 21.88 -11.33
CA LYS A 114 -13.45 22.52 -10.47
C LYS A 114 -13.72 22.36 -8.97
N GLU A 115 -14.49 21.35 -8.56
CA GLU A 115 -14.99 21.28 -7.18
C GLU A 115 -14.62 19.96 -6.53
N SER A 116 -13.72 20.03 -5.54
CA SER A 116 -13.54 19.00 -4.55
C SER A 116 -14.84 18.83 -3.78
N ILE A 117 -15.30 17.61 -3.67
CA ILE A 117 -16.52 17.31 -2.92
C ILE A 117 -16.10 16.85 -1.53
N CYS A 118 -16.35 17.68 -0.52
CA CYS A 118 -16.20 17.30 0.87
C CYS A 118 -17.24 16.24 1.22
N LEU A 119 -16.76 15.03 1.56
CA LEU A 119 -17.60 13.87 1.85
C LEU A 119 -17.93 13.75 3.34
N TYR A 120 -16.96 14.07 4.19
CA TYR A 120 -17.02 13.98 5.65
C TYR A 120 -16.06 15.00 6.26
N SER A 121 -16.43 15.59 7.39
CA SER A 121 -15.59 16.55 8.12
C SER A 121 -15.70 16.33 9.62
N THR A 122 -14.58 16.45 10.32
CA THR A 122 -14.50 16.28 11.78
C THR A 122 -13.44 17.18 12.40
N GLU A 123 -13.62 17.55 13.66
CA GLU A 123 -12.62 18.30 14.44
C GLU A 123 -11.46 17.40 14.90
N LYS A 124 -11.67 16.09 15.05
CA LYS A 124 -10.61 15.19 15.51
C LYS A 124 -9.61 14.89 14.37
N PRO A 125 -8.29 14.90 14.63
CA PRO A 125 -7.31 14.62 13.59
C PRO A 125 -7.43 13.23 12.95
N LEU A 126 -7.53 13.21 11.63
CA LEU A 126 -7.50 12.01 10.80
C LEU A 126 -6.07 11.74 10.32
N ILE A 127 -5.65 10.48 10.28
CA ILE A 127 -4.28 10.12 9.87
C ILE A 127 -4.21 9.21 8.65
N TRP A 128 -5.28 8.45 8.40
CA TRP A 128 -5.31 7.48 7.32
C TRP A 128 -6.73 7.17 6.89
N HIS A 129 -6.93 6.95 5.59
CA HIS A 129 -8.16 6.45 5.01
C HIS A 129 -7.93 5.46 3.87
N SER A 130 -8.96 4.66 3.59
CA SER A 130 -9.02 3.83 2.40
C SER A 130 -10.45 3.58 1.95
N HIS A 131 -10.61 3.33 0.65
CA HIS A 131 -11.89 3.06 0.02
C HIS A 131 -12.43 1.65 0.36
N MET A 132 -13.68 1.60 0.80
CA MET A 132 -14.50 0.42 1.00
C MET A 132 -15.64 0.40 -0.06
N THR A 133 -16.33 -0.73 -0.24
CA THR A 133 -17.36 -0.93 -1.28
C THR A 133 -18.40 0.20 -1.36
N ASN A 134 -18.88 0.72 -0.21
CA ASN A 134 -19.88 1.80 -0.14
C ASN A 134 -19.46 2.93 0.81
N GLY A 135 -18.16 3.19 0.93
CA GLY A 135 -17.67 3.99 2.05
C GLY A 135 -16.17 4.18 2.11
N PHE A 136 -15.73 4.68 3.25
CA PHE A 136 -14.32 4.77 3.63
C PHE A 136 -14.13 4.16 5.01
N ILE A 137 -12.94 3.61 5.21
CA ILE A 137 -12.41 3.26 6.53
C ILE A 137 -11.44 4.37 6.91
N LEU A 138 -11.55 4.83 8.14
CA LEU A 138 -10.82 5.97 8.66
C LEU A 138 -10.13 5.61 9.97
N GLN A 139 -8.95 6.20 10.16
CA GLN A 139 -8.21 6.15 11.41
C GLN A 139 -8.00 7.56 11.95
N ARG A 140 -8.33 7.75 13.23
CA ARG A 140 -7.99 8.95 14.01
C ARG A 140 -6.65 8.82 14.71
N ILE A 141 -6.06 9.94 15.10
CA ILE A 141 -4.76 10.00 15.78
C ILE A 141 -4.74 9.29 17.15
N ASP A 142 -5.90 9.21 17.82
CA ASP A 142 -6.09 8.50 19.09
C ASP A 142 -6.11 6.97 18.94
N GLY A 143 -6.18 6.46 17.71
CA GLY A 143 -6.25 5.03 17.42
C GLY A 143 -7.68 4.48 17.32
N GLU A 144 -8.70 5.34 17.30
CA GLU A 144 -10.06 4.96 16.90
C GLU A 144 -10.11 4.66 15.40
N TRP A 145 -10.66 3.50 15.04
CA TRP A 145 -10.97 3.12 13.67
C TRP A 145 -12.47 3.09 13.47
N PHE A 146 -12.95 3.70 12.39
CA PHE A 146 -14.38 3.78 12.11
C PHE A 146 -14.62 3.77 10.61
N SER A 147 -15.88 3.54 10.23
CA SER A 147 -16.31 3.56 8.84
C SER A 147 -17.32 4.67 8.60
N ILE A 148 -17.24 5.26 7.42
CA ILE A 148 -18.24 6.20 6.91
C ILE A 148 -18.88 5.62 5.65
N LYS A 149 -20.20 5.73 5.51
CA LYS A 149 -20.93 5.26 4.32
C LYS A 149 -21.76 6.36 3.71
N GLU A 150 -21.97 6.25 2.41
CA GLU A 150 -22.75 7.22 1.64
C GLU A 150 -24.19 7.24 2.13
N ASN A 151 -24.68 8.42 2.49
CA ASN A 151 -26.09 8.66 2.72
C ASN A 151 -26.75 9.13 1.42
N LYS A 152 -27.62 8.27 0.86
CA LYS A 152 -28.32 8.52 -0.41
C LYS A 152 -29.17 9.79 -0.41
N ASP A 153 -29.57 10.28 0.76
CA ASP A 153 -30.49 11.43 0.86
C ASP A 153 -29.77 12.79 0.94
N LYS A 154 -28.48 12.84 1.28
CA LYS A 154 -27.77 14.10 1.60
C LYS A 154 -26.46 14.33 0.85
N HIS A 155 -26.08 13.46 -0.08
CA HIS A 155 -24.78 13.51 -0.77
C HIS A 155 -23.58 13.66 0.20
N CYS A 156 -23.75 13.19 1.44
CA CYS A 156 -22.74 13.23 2.48
C CYS A 156 -22.53 11.84 3.06
N TYR A 157 -21.37 11.63 3.67
CA TYR A 157 -21.06 10.37 4.32
C TYR A 157 -21.33 10.49 5.81
N LEU A 158 -22.03 9.48 6.36
CA LEU A 158 -22.29 9.40 7.78
C LEU A 158 -21.41 8.33 8.41
N GLU A 159 -20.95 8.62 9.62
CA GLU A 159 -20.26 7.65 10.47
C GLU A 159 -21.21 6.51 10.80
N THR A 160 -20.83 5.30 10.38
CA THR A 160 -21.64 4.09 10.59
C THR A 160 -21.29 3.34 11.86
N GLY A 161 -20.13 3.63 12.46
CA GLY A 161 -19.71 3.08 13.74
C GLY A 161 -18.21 2.82 13.83
N ILE A 162 -17.77 2.66 15.08
CA ILE A 162 -16.41 2.27 15.46
C ILE A 162 -16.20 0.81 15.08
N LEU A 163 -15.12 0.52 14.36
CA LEU A 163 -14.69 -0.82 13.97
C LEU A 163 -13.92 -1.46 15.12
N PHE A 164 -12.90 -0.77 15.64
CA PHE A 164 -12.10 -1.17 16.78
C PHE A 164 -11.23 0.00 17.27
N GLU A 165 -10.61 -0.17 18.43
CA GLU A 165 -9.69 0.79 19.01
C GLU A 165 -8.34 0.12 19.30
N THR A 166 -7.25 0.81 18.98
CA THR A 166 -5.89 0.32 19.23
C THR A 166 -5.16 1.09 20.33
N GLY A 167 -5.82 2.08 20.94
CA GLY A 167 -5.25 2.99 21.96
C GLY A 167 -4.14 3.93 21.46
N SER A 168 -3.70 3.76 20.21
CA SER A 168 -2.77 4.65 19.51
C SER A 168 -2.86 4.46 18.01
N ALA A 169 -2.46 5.50 17.26
CA ALA A 169 -2.26 5.45 15.82
C ALA A 169 -1.35 4.29 15.38
N LEU A 170 -1.77 3.62 14.31
CA LEU A 170 -0.97 2.64 13.57
C LEU A 170 -0.31 3.33 12.38
N CYS A 171 0.83 2.81 11.94
CA CYS A 171 1.52 3.24 10.73
C CYS A 171 1.56 2.12 9.69
N HIS A 172 1.93 2.47 8.46
CA HIS A 172 1.99 1.53 7.32
C HIS A 172 0.68 0.75 7.15
N CYS A 173 -0.46 1.44 7.24
CA CYS A 173 -1.78 0.81 7.22
C CYS A 173 -2.15 0.31 5.82
N HIS A 174 -2.80 -0.84 5.75
CA HIS A 174 -3.32 -1.42 4.52
C HIS A 174 -4.70 -2.05 4.76
N TYR A 175 -5.62 -1.85 3.82
CA TYR A 175 -6.94 -2.46 3.85
C TYR A 175 -7.12 -3.41 2.66
N SER A 176 -7.34 -4.68 2.97
CA SER A 176 -7.66 -5.71 1.99
C SER A 176 -9.18 -5.76 1.78
N ARG A 177 -9.65 -5.19 0.67
CA ARG A 177 -11.09 -5.09 0.35
C ARG A 177 -11.75 -6.45 0.14
N THR A 178 -11.04 -7.42 -0.42
CA THR A 178 -11.63 -8.73 -0.74
C THR A 178 -11.83 -9.61 0.49
N LYS A 179 -11.05 -9.39 1.55
CA LYS A 179 -11.14 -10.14 2.80
C LYS A 179 -11.71 -9.32 3.96
N ASP A 180 -11.92 -8.02 3.76
CA ASP A 180 -12.32 -7.06 4.78
C ASP A 180 -11.39 -7.06 6.01
N ILE A 181 -10.08 -6.99 5.73
CA ILE A 181 -9.03 -7.03 6.76
C ILE A 181 -8.23 -5.73 6.75
N ILE A 182 -8.04 -5.16 7.93
CA ILE A 182 -7.19 -4.00 8.17
C ILE A 182 -5.90 -4.45 8.85
N PHE A 183 -4.77 -4.04 8.27
CA PHE A 183 -3.43 -4.24 8.78
C PHE A 183 -2.81 -2.89 9.16
N GLY A 184 -1.95 -2.90 10.17
CA GLY A 184 -1.09 -1.76 10.50
C GLY A 184 -0.02 -2.14 11.51
N ILE A 185 1.04 -1.35 11.59
CA ILE A 185 2.12 -1.54 12.55
C ILE A 185 1.90 -0.57 13.72
N SER A 186 1.97 -1.08 14.96
CA SER A 186 1.89 -0.26 16.17
C SER A 186 3.21 0.47 16.45
N LYS A 187 3.19 1.43 17.40
CA LYS A 187 4.41 2.10 17.89
C LYS A 187 5.46 1.15 18.50
N THR A 188 5.03 -0.04 18.94
CA THR A 188 5.91 -1.10 19.48
C THR A 188 6.43 -2.04 18.40
N ASN A 189 6.21 -1.72 17.12
CA ASN A 189 6.50 -2.57 15.96
C ASN A 189 5.73 -3.90 16.01
N ASP A 190 4.49 -3.90 16.51
CA ASP A 190 3.63 -5.08 16.42
C ASP A 190 2.71 -4.95 15.20
N LEU A 191 2.65 -5.97 14.35
CA LEU A 191 1.64 -6.04 13.30
C LEU A 191 0.28 -6.32 13.94
N VAL A 192 -0.62 -5.36 13.82
CA VAL A 192 -1.99 -5.40 14.28
C VAL A 192 -2.90 -5.72 13.09
N VAL A 193 -3.81 -6.66 13.29
CA VAL A 193 -4.84 -7.04 12.30
C VAL A 193 -6.21 -6.92 12.95
N ASN A 194 -7.09 -6.10 12.39
CA ASN A 194 -8.44 -5.82 12.92
C ASN A 194 -8.44 -5.50 14.44
N GLY A 195 -7.51 -4.64 14.87
CA GLY A 195 -7.36 -4.21 16.27
C GLY A 195 -6.62 -5.17 17.20
N ARG A 196 -6.28 -6.39 16.74
CA ARG A 196 -5.57 -7.39 17.56
C ARG A 196 -4.09 -7.48 17.15
N PRO A 197 -3.12 -7.45 18.08
CA PRO A 197 -1.71 -7.66 17.75
C PRO A 197 -1.45 -9.14 17.40
N PHE A 198 -0.81 -9.40 16.26
CA PHE A 198 -0.52 -10.74 15.76
C PHE A 198 0.96 -11.10 15.76
N PHE A 199 1.82 -10.22 15.25
CA PHE A 199 3.26 -10.47 15.18
C PHE A 199 4.04 -9.35 15.83
N LYS A 200 5.03 -9.71 16.65
CA LYS A 200 5.89 -8.74 17.32
C LYS A 200 7.13 -8.42 16.51
N TYR A 201 7.66 -7.22 16.71
CA TYR A 201 8.91 -6.74 16.13
C TYR A 201 8.93 -6.79 14.59
N VAL A 202 7.80 -6.50 13.95
CA VAL A 202 7.65 -6.40 12.51
C VAL A 202 8.18 -5.06 12.03
N GLY A 203 9.18 -5.09 11.16
CA GLY A 203 9.74 -3.89 10.55
C GLY A 203 9.02 -3.46 9.27
N SER A 204 8.56 -4.43 8.50
CA SER A 204 7.83 -4.19 7.25
C SER A 204 6.98 -5.42 6.93
N TYR A 205 5.89 -5.20 6.21
CA TYR A 205 5.02 -6.27 5.75
C TYR A 205 4.42 -5.91 4.39
N THR A 206 3.89 -6.93 3.72
CA THR A 206 3.07 -6.80 2.52
C THR A 206 2.07 -7.93 2.53
N ALA A 207 0.86 -7.67 2.04
CA ALA A 207 -0.20 -8.66 1.97
C ALA A 207 -0.90 -8.60 0.61
N ASP A 208 -1.36 -9.74 0.12
CA ASP A 208 -2.38 -9.85 -0.93
C ASP A 208 -3.58 -10.64 -0.41
N GLU A 209 -4.34 -11.25 -1.32
CA GLU A 209 -5.53 -12.03 -0.98
C GLU A 209 -5.22 -13.40 -0.36
N ASP A 210 -4.02 -13.93 -0.64
CA ASP A 210 -3.60 -15.30 -0.32
C ASP A 210 -2.56 -15.32 0.80
N TYR A 211 -1.61 -14.37 0.79
CA TYR A 211 -0.43 -14.40 1.66
C TYR A 211 -0.20 -13.08 2.40
N LEU A 212 0.40 -13.22 3.58
CA LEU A 212 1.02 -12.15 4.35
C LEU A 212 2.51 -12.47 4.47
N LEU A 213 3.36 -11.54 4.03
CA LEU A 213 4.80 -11.61 4.20
C LEU A 213 5.23 -10.55 5.19
N THR A 214 6.10 -10.94 6.13
CA THR A 214 6.64 -10.05 7.15
C THR A 214 8.15 -10.15 7.22
N VAL A 215 8.79 -9.03 7.51
CA VAL A 215 10.16 -9.01 8.00
C VAL A 215 10.14 -8.67 9.48
N THR A 216 10.60 -9.61 10.30
CA THR A 216 10.71 -9.45 11.75
C THR A 216 12.16 -9.26 12.19
N PHE A 217 12.32 -8.47 13.25
CA PHE A 217 13.58 -8.26 13.94
C PHE A 217 13.64 -9.13 15.19
N ASP A 218 14.77 -9.78 15.41
CA ASP A 218 15.04 -10.56 16.61
C ASP A 218 16.18 -9.89 17.36
N SER A 219 15.92 -9.44 18.59
CA SER A 219 16.90 -8.72 19.42
C SER A 219 18.16 -9.54 19.72
N HIS A 220 18.06 -10.87 19.67
CA HIS A 220 19.16 -11.78 19.97
C HIS A 220 19.79 -12.40 18.72
N SER A 221 19.36 -12.00 17.52
CA SER A 221 19.92 -12.48 16.26
C SER A 221 20.72 -11.40 15.54
N SER A 222 21.79 -11.82 14.87
CA SER A 222 22.50 -11.01 13.90
C SER A 222 21.77 -10.89 12.55
N SER A 223 20.60 -11.52 12.40
CA SER A 223 19.81 -11.56 11.17
C SER A 223 18.35 -11.17 11.41
N SER A 224 17.73 -10.56 10.39
CA SER A 224 16.27 -10.41 10.32
C SER A 224 15.65 -11.71 9.77
N LYS A 225 14.35 -11.91 9.98
CA LYS A 225 13.63 -13.09 9.45
C LYS A 225 12.56 -12.65 8.45
N LEU A 226 12.65 -13.16 7.22
CA LEU A 226 11.58 -13.08 6.23
C LEU A 226 10.66 -14.27 6.44
N GLN A 227 9.39 -13.99 6.70
CA GLN A 227 8.40 -15.01 7.04
C GLN A 227 7.17 -14.87 6.15
N ILE A 228 6.51 -16.00 5.87
CA ILE A 228 5.29 -16.06 5.07
C ILE A 228 4.21 -16.84 5.81
N ALA A 229 3.00 -16.30 5.80
CA ALA A 229 1.79 -16.92 6.33
C ALA A 229 0.69 -16.88 5.25
N GLU A 230 -0.18 -17.88 5.24
CA GLU A 230 -1.39 -17.85 4.42
C GLU A 230 -2.47 -17.06 5.15
N LEU A 231 -3.14 -16.16 4.44
CA LEU A 231 -4.10 -15.24 5.04
C LEU A 231 -5.34 -15.96 5.60
N LYS A 232 -5.73 -17.09 4.98
CA LYS A 232 -6.80 -17.95 5.48
C LYS A 232 -6.51 -18.47 6.90
N ASP A 233 -5.25 -18.76 7.22
CA ASP A 233 -4.86 -19.27 8.54
C ASP A 233 -5.00 -18.17 9.62
N ILE A 234 -4.83 -16.91 9.23
CA ILE A 234 -5.00 -15.72 10.09
C ILE A 234 -6.47 -15.53 10.44
N LEU A 235 -7.36 -15.73 9.48
CA LEU A 235 -8.80 -15.54 9.64
C LEU A 235 -9.46 -16.63 10.48
N THR A 236 -8.95 -17.87 10.44
CA THR A 236 -9.62 -19.04 11.04
C THR A 236 -9.13 -19.39 12.44
N THR A 237 -8.01 -18.82 12.91
CA THR A 237 -7.33 -19.33 14.09
C THR A 237 -7.17 -18.26 15.17
N ASP A 238 -7.87 -18.43 16.31
CA ASP A 238 -7.60 -17.70 17.57
C ASP A 238 -6.26 -18.13 18.23
N LYS A 239 -5.47 -19.01 17.59
CA LYS A 239 -4.16 -19.47 18.06
C LYS A 239 -3.05 -18.76 17.31
N GLN A 240 -1.87 -18.66 17.94
CA GLN A 240 -0.63 -18.16 17.33
C GLN A 240 -0.43 -18.74 15.92
N ILE A 241 -0.38 -17.85 14.93
CA ILE A 241 -0.11 -18.21 13.53
C ILE A 241 1.25 -18.87 13.47
N SER A 242 1.29 -20.09 12.94
CA SER A 242 2.55 -20.74 12.58
C SER A 242 2.96 -20.27 11.19
N TYR A 243 4.11 -19.62 11.09
CA TYR A 243 4.71 -19.29 9.79
C TYR A 243 4.95 -20.57 8.98
N LYS A 244 4.52 -20.60 7.72
CA LYS A 244 4.78 -21.76 6.83
C LYS A 244 6.25 -21.90 6.52
N SER A 245 6.94 -20.76 6.37
CA SER A 245 8.36 -20.69 6.10
C SER A 245 8.97 -19.47 6.76
N SER A 246 10.24 -19.62 7.17
CA SER A 246 11.07 -18.56 7.73
C SER A 246 12.46 -18.66 7.11
N ARG A 247 13.03 -17.52 6.70
CA ARG A 247 14.37 -17.42 6.12
C ARG A 247 15.13 -16.28 6.79
N ALA A 248 16.36 -16.55 7.22
CA ALA A 248 17.27 -15.51 7.69
C ALA A 248 17.68 -14.60 6.53
N ILE A 249 17.68 -13.29 6.77
CA ILE A 249 18.06 -12.22 5.83
C ILE A 249 18.96 -11.21 6.55
N GLU A 250 19.66 -10.34 5.79
CA GLU A 250 20.53 -9.30 6.37
C GLU A 250 19.74 -8.46 7.37
N ARG A 251 20.34 -8.21 8.55
CA ARG A 251 19.69 -7.43 9.59
C ARG A 251 19.42 -6.01 9.09
N GLY A 252 18.18 -5.56 9.25
CA GLY A 252 17.74 -4.24 8.78
C GLY A 252 17.24 -4.22 7.33
N ALA A 253 17.20 -5.36 6.64
CA ALA A 253 16.53 -5.45 5.36
C ALA A 253 15.03 -5.13 5.50
N MET A 254 14.47 -4.45 4.50
CA MET A 254 13.08 -4.04 4.44
C MET A 254 12.37 -4.69 3.27
N LEU A 255 11.11 -5.07 3.47
CA LEU A 255 10.25 -5.63 2.45
C LEU A 255 9.64 -4.52 1.61
N ILE A 256 9.92 -4.54 0.31
CA ILE A 256 9.38 -3.57 -0.64
C ILE A 256 8.06 -4.08 -1.23
N GLY A 257 7.96 -5.40 -1.43
CA GLY A 257 6.78 -6.05 -1.97
C GLY A 257 7.12 -7.42 -2.53
N TYR A 258 6.14 -8.03 -3.18
CA TYR A 258 6.30 -9.31 -3.86
C TYR A 258 5.40 -9.39 -5.09
N GLU A 259 5.71 -10.36 -5.94
CA GLU A 259 4.96 -10.62 -7.15
C GLU A 259 3.69 -11.44 -6.85
N THR A 260 2.53 -10.78 -6.85
CA THR A 260 1.21 -11.43 -6.76
C THR A 260 1.08 -12.53 -7.83
N GLY A 261 0.78 -13.76 -7.40
CA GLY A 261 0.68 -14.93 -8.29
C GLY A 261 2.01 -15.43 -8.89
N GLY A 262 3.12 -14.80 -8.51
CA GLY A 262 4.48 -15.16 -8.89
C GLY A 262 5.26 -15.78 -7.74
N THR A 263 6.59 -15.65 -7.80
CA THR A 263 7.50 -16.26 -6.80
C THR A 263 8.57 -15.31 -6.27
N ARG A 264 8.60 -14.08 -6.80
CA ARG A 264 9.62 -13.07 -6.48
C ARG A 264 9.19 -12.27 -5.25
N VAL A 265 10.08 -12.13 -4.30
CA VAL A 265 9.97 -11.22 -3.14
C VAL A 265 11.12 -10.22 -3.25
N TRP A 266 10.82 -8.93 -3.19
CA TRP A 266 11.81 -7.87 -3.32
C TRP A 266 12.11 -7.24 -1.96
N LEU A 267 13.38 -7.24 -1.59
CA LEU A 267 13.89 -6.64 -0.36
C LEU A 267 14.85 -5.50 -0.69
N GLN A 268 14.82 -4.45 0.12
CA GLN A 268 15.88 -3.45 0.19
C GLN A 268 16.83 -3.83 1.32
N MET A 269 18.09 -4.05 1.00
CA MET A 269 19.14 -4.28 2.01
C MET A 269 19.50 -2.96 2.71
N PRO A 270 20.04 -3.00 3.94
CA PRO A 270 20.45 -1.79 4.68
C PRO A 270 21.42 -0.90 3.92
N ARG A 271 22.19 -1.50 3.00
CA ARG A 271 23.17 -0.83 2.15
C ARG A 271 22.57 -0.17 0.91
N GLY A 272 21.24 -0.27 0.72
CA GLY A 272 20.51 0.31 -0.41
C GLY A 272 20.28 -0.64 -1.59
N ASN A 273 21.02 -1.76 -1.67
CA ASN A 273 20.87 -2.75 -2.74
C ASN A 273 19.49 -3.42 -2.72
N LEU A 274 18.97 -3.76 -3.91
CA LEU A 274 17.78 -4.59 -4.04
C LEU A 274 18.16 -6.06 -4.17
N GLU A 275 17.49 -6.92 -3.43
CA GLU A 275 17.59 -8.36 -3.59
C GLU A 275 16.24 -8.98 -3.94
N THR A 276 16.27 -9.92 -4.88
CA THR A 276 15.11 -10.76 -5.20
C THR A 276 15.29 -12.14 -4.56
N ILE A 277 14.38 -12.50 -3.66
CA ILE A 277 14.35 -13.81 -3.01
C ILE A 277 13.15 -14.59 -3.54
N HIS A 278 13.32 -15.92 -3.67
CA HIS A 278 12.23 -16.84 -3.97
C HIS A 278 11.97 -17.73 -2.75
N LEU A 279 10.83 -17.54 -2.09
CA LEU A 279 10.43 -18.39 -0.96
C LEU A 279 9.92 -19.74 -1.48
N LYS A 280 10.31 -20.82 -0.79
CA LYS A 280 9.90 -22.19 -1.15
C LYS A 280 8.38 -22.33 -1.21
N GLU A 281 7.66 -21.70 -0.29
CA GLU A 281 6.20 -21.73 -0.25
C GLU A 281 5.56 -21.15 -1.52
N LEU A 282 6.03 -19.99 -1.99
CA LEU A 282 5.54 -19.38 -3.24
C LEU A 282 5.88 -20.24 -4.46
N LEU A 283 7.09 -20.82 -4.49
CA LEU A 283 7.52 -21.72 -5.55
C LEU A 283 6.64 -22.98 -5.64
N LEU A 284 6.40 -23.64 -4.50
CA LEU A 284 5.57 -24.84 -4.45
C LEU A 284 4.13 -24.55 -4.87
N ASN A 285 3.55 -23.42 -4.43
CA ASN A 285 2.20 -23.03 -4.82
C ASN A 285 2.11 -22.70 -6.32
N LYS A 286 3.14 -22.06 -6.90
CA LYS A 286 3.22 -21.84 -8.35
C LYS A 286 3.33 -23.15 -9.13
N LEU A 287 4.17 -24.07 -8.68
CA LEU A 287 4.33 -25.40 -9.29
C LEU A 287 3.02 -26.21 -9.23
N LYS A 288 2.33 -26.19 -8.09
CA LYS A 288 1.03 -26.85 -7.93
C LYS A 288 0.01 -26.33 -8.95
N LYS A 289 -0.09 -25.01 -9.13
CA LYS A 289 -0.96 -24.39 -10.15
C LYS A 289 -0.59 -24.88 -11.55
N LEU A 290 0.69 -24.79 -11.94
CA LEU A 290 1.14 -25.24 -13.27
C LEU A 290 0.90 -26.72 -13.54
N LEU A 291 1.12 -27.59 -12.54
CA LEU A 291 0.88 -29.03 -12.68
C LEU A 291 -0.61 -29.36 -12.80
N ASN A 292 -1.46 -28.68 -12.03
CA ASN A 292 -2.92 -28.82 -12.13
C ASN A 292 -3.45 -28.36 -13.50
N ASP A 293 -2.86 -27.28 -14.04
CA ASP A 293 -3.21 -26.73 -15.36
C ASP A 293 -2.54 -27.48 -16.52
N LEU A 294 -1.85 -28.59 -16.25
CA LEU A 294 -1.13 -29.44 -17.23
C LEU A 294 0.02 -28.71 -17.97
N HIS A 295 0.51 -27.59 -17.43
CA HIS A 295 1.67 -26.85 -17.93
C HIS A 295 3.00 -27.47 -17.46
N PHE A 296 3.22 -28.75 -17.79
CA PHE A 296 4.38 -29.53 -17.30
C PHE A 296 5.74 -28.95 -17.71
N LYS A 297 5.83 -28.37 -18.91
CA LYS A 297 7.07 -27.77 -19.41
C LYS A 297 7.53 -26.61 -18.52
N ASP A 298 6.62 -25.70 -18.19
CA ASP A 298 6.92 -24.53 -17.35
C ASP A 298 7.24 -24.95 -15.91
N ALA A 299 6.51 -25.93 -15.38
CA ALA A 299 6.80 -26.52 -14.08
C ALA A 299 8.22 -27.11 -14.02
N ALA A 300 8.62 -27.90 -15.03
CA ALA A 300 9.95 -28.49 -15.10
C ALA A 300 11.08 -27.44 -15.19
N VAL A 301 10.85 -26.35 -15.92
CA VAL A 301 11.80 -25.23 -16.00
C VAL A 301 11.98 -24.56 -14.64
N ILE A 302 10.88 -24.30 -13.91
CA ILE A 302 10.94 -23.70 -12.56
C ILE A 302 11.66 -24.64 -11.59
N MET A 303 11.31 -25.94 -11.58
CA MET A 303 11.97 -26.94 -10.73
C MET A 303 13.47 -26.99 -10.98
N LYS A 304 13.89 -27.05 -12.25
CA LYS A 304 15.31 -27.04 -12.63
C LYS A 304 16.02 -25.75 -12.22
N LYS A 305 15.41 -24.59 -12.45
CA LYS A 305 15.99 -23.27 -12.13
C LYS A 305 16.20 -23.09 -10.63
N HIS A 306 15.21 -23.48 -9.82
CA HIS A 306 15.22 -23.28 -8.38
C HIS A 306 15.69 -24.51 -7.58
N ARG A 307 16.05 -25.61 -8.26
CA ARG A 307 16.54 -26.88 -7.67
C ARG A 307 15.57 -27.44 -6.62
N ILE A 308 14.30 -27.57 -7.02
CA ILE A 308 13.21 -28.15 -6.22
C ILE A 308 13.13 -29.64 -6.46
#